data_AF-A0A3E0GWQ4-F1
#
_entry.id   AF-A0A3E0GWQ4-F1
#
_cell.length_a   1.000
_cell.length_b   1.000
_cell.length_c   1.000
_cell.angle_alpha   90.00
_cell.angle_beta   90.00
_cell.angle_gamma   90.00
#
_symmetry.space_group_name_H-M   'P 1'
#
loop_
_entity.id
_entity.type
_entity.pdbx_description
1 polymer ?
#
loop_
_entity_poly.entity_id
_entity_poly.type
_entity_poly.pdbx_seq_one_letter_code
_entity_poly.pdbx_strand_id
1 'polypeptide(L)'
;MTITPGKVVATADVEPVRWTVEQGRFLLRSTDTGGLFSLFELTTPPGGGPPPHRHDREDETFYVLEGSYEIRLGDDLHVAGPGTVVHGPRTVPHGFRNVGDAPARMLCVATPGGAERMFEELAELVSAGPPDRDRVLELAARHGLSYLLPSTGGAR
;
A
#
# COMPACT_ATOMS: atom_id res chain seq x y z
N MET A 1 -31.57 3.28 -5.61
CA MET A 1 -30.19 3.82 -5.67
C MET A 1 -29.84 4.26 -4.26
N THR A 2 -28.95 3.53 -3.57
CA THR A 2 -28.55 3.89 -2.21
C THR A 2 -27.51 5.00 -2.31
N ILE A 3 -27.75 6.13 -1.66
CA ILE A 3 -26.81 7.24 -1.60
C ILE A 3 -25.77 6.90 -0.53
N THR A 4 -24.49 6.84 -0.90
CA THR A 4 -23.40 6.76 0.08
C THR A 4 -23.29 8.10 0.81
N PRO A 5 -23.40 8.15 2.15
CA PRO A 5 -23.27 9.41 2.89
C PRO A 5 -21.85 9.95 2.79
N GLY A 6 -21.71 11.28 2.81
CA GLY A 6 -20.40 11.92 2.95
C GLY A 6 -19.76 11.59 4.30
N LYS A 7 -18.42 11.54 4.32
CA LYS A 7 -17.63 11.28 5.53
C LYS A 7 -16.52 12.31 5.67
N VAL A 8 -16.35 12.81 6.89
CA VAL A 8 -15.23 13.69 7.27
C VAL A 8 -14.37 12.92 8.26
N VAL A 9 -13.06 12.88 8.00
CA VAL A 9 -12.09 12.17 8.84
C VAL A 9 -10.88 13.07 9.02
N ALA A 10 -10.50 13.36 10.26
CA ALA A 10 -9.19 13.90 10.55
C ALA A 10 -8.21 12.74 10.76
N THR A 11 -7.04 12.79 10.14
CA THR A 11 -6.01 11.75 10.30
C THR A 11 -5.63 11.53 11.77
N ALA A 12 -5.67 12.59 12.59
CA ALA A 12 -5.39 12.53 14.02
C ALA A 12 -6.38 11.66 14.82
N ASP A 13 -7.58 11.43 14.28
CA ASP A 13 -8.62 10.61 14.92
C ASP A 13 -8.54 9.13 14.47
N VAL A 14 -7.57 8.78 13.62
CA VAL A 14 -7.39 7.42 13.10
C VAL A 14 -6.09 6.83 13.65
N GLU A 15 -6.25 5.82 14.50
CA GLU A 15 -5.10 5.06 15.00
C GLU A 15 -4.41 4.30 13.87
N PRO A 16 -3.07 4.32 13.81
CA PRO A 16 -2.32 3.55 12.83
C PRO A 16 -2.34 2.06 13.19
N VAL A 17 -2.42 1.22 12.16
CA VAL A 17 -2.18 -0.22 12.26
C VAL A 17 -0.84 -0.56 11.62
N ARG A 18 -0.24 -1.69 12.02
CA ARG A 18 1.01 -2.18 11.44
C ARG A 18 0.71 -3.23 10.37
N TRP A 19 1.34 -3.13 9.20
CA TRP A 19 1.17 -4.12 8.11
C TRP A 19 2.37 -5.02 7.93
N THR A 20 3.59 -4.46 7.93
CA THR A 20 4.82 -5.24 8.13
C THR A 20 5.82 -4.39 8.92
N VAL A 21 6.70 -3.66 8.25
CA VAL A 21 7.53 -2.60 8.84
C VAL A 21 6.84 -1.25 8.76
N GLU A 22 5.88 -1.09 7.85
CA GLU A 22 5.06 0.09 7.65
C GLU A 22 3.90 0.16 8.63
N GLN A 23 3.46 1.39 8.87
CA GLN A 23 2.20 1.70 9.53
C GLN A 23 1.24 2.36 8.54
N GLY A 24 -0.06 2.08 8.70
CA GLY A 24 -1.11 2.61 7.85
C GLY A 24 -2.32 3.12 8.62
N ARG A 25 -2.98 4.15 8.09
CA ARG A 25 -4.27 4.67 8.59
C ARG A 25 -5.32 4.58 7.48
N PHE A 26 -6.40 3.85 7.71
CA PHE A 26 -7.53 3.78 6.77
C PHE A 26 -8.41 5.03 6.91
N LEU A 27 -8.22 6.02 6.04
CA LEU A 27 -8.96 7.27 6.07
C LEU A 27 -10.35 7.12 5.43
N LEU A 28 -10.42 6.49 4.26
CA LEU A 28 -11.65 6.12 3.59
C LEU A 28 -11.56 4.68 3.09
N ARG A 29 -12.52 3.84 3.48
CA ARG A 29 -12.67 2.48 2.98
C ARG A 29 -13.56 2.45 1.75
N SER A 30 -13.56 1.33 1.02
CA SER A 30 -14.50 1.08 -0.07
C SER A 30 -15.97 1.27 0.36
N THR A 31 -16.32 0.99 1.62
CA THR A 31 -17.67 1.22 2.16
C THR A 31 -18.02 2.69 2.32
N ASP A 32 -17.03 3.56 2.52
CA ASP A 32 -17.22 5.01 2.68
C ASP A 32 -17.40 5.71 1.32
N THR A 33 -16.96 5.08 0.22
CA THR A 33 -16.92 5.66 -1.13
C THR A 33 -17.87 4.99 -2.11
N GLY A 34 -18.69 4.05 -1.66
CA GLY A 34 -19.56 3.26 -2.54
C GLY A 34 -18.78 2.36 -3.51
N GLY A 35 -17.57 1.94 -3.15
CA GLY A 35 -16.71 1.09 -3.97
C GLY A 35 -15.81 1.84 -4.94
N LEU A 36 -15.90 3.16 -5.02
CA LEU A 36 -15.17 3.94 -6.02
C LEU A 36 -13.67 3.98 -5.77
N PHE A 37 -13.25 4.11 -4.51
CA PHE A 37 -11.84 4.09 -4.12
C PHE A 37 -11.67 3.79 -2.64
N SER A 38 -10.46 3.46 -2.21
CA SER A 38 -10.06 3.61 -0.80
C SER A 38 -8.87 4.55 -0.69
N LEU A 39 -8.75 5.22 0.44
CA LEU A 39 -7.70 6.19 0.74
C LEU A 39 -7.10 5.86 2.10
N PHE A 40 -5.79 5.69 2.13
CA PHE A 40 -5.05 5.46 3.36
C PHE A 40 -3.74 6.25 3.39
N GLU A 41 -3.33 6.65 4.57
CA GLU A 41 -2.00 7.23 4.80
C GLU A 41 -1.03 6.11 5.18
N LEU A 42 0.17 6.14 4.61
CA LEU A 42 1.29 5.26 4.98
C LEU A 42 2.38 6.04 5.69
N THR A 43 3.00 5.42 6.69
CA THR A 43 4.26 5.83 7.29
C THR A 43 5.27 4.70 7.15
N THR A 44 6.38 4.98 6.47
CA THR A 44 7.38 3.98 6.07
C THR A 44 8.71 4.29 6.76
N PRO A 45 9.27 3.38 7.58
CA PRO A 45 10.58 3.59 8.19
C PRO A 45 11.70 3.59 7.13
N PRO A 46 12.90 4.13 7.44
CA PRO A 46 14.07 4.05 6.55
C PRO A 46 14.32 2.64 6.02
N GLY A 47 14.46 2.50 4.70
CA GLY A 47 14.68 1.22 4.02
C GLY A 47 13.46 0.30 3.94
N GLY A 48 12.31 0.67 4.52
CA GLY A 48 11.04 -0.05 4.39
C GLY A 48 10.33 0.22 3.06
N GLY A 49 9.19 -0.42 2.86
CA GLY A 49 8.38 -0.37 1.65
C GLY A 49 8.20 -1.75 1.02
N PRO A 50 7.09 -2.00 0.31
CA PRO A 50 6.80 -3.29 -0.27
C PRO A 50 7.73 -3.58 -1.46
N PRO A 51 8.12 -4.86 -1.68
CA PRO A 51 8.80 -5.24 -2.90
C PRO A 51 7.89 -5.01 -4.12
N PRO A 52 8.46 -5.03 -5.34
CA PRO A 52 7.68 -4.90 -6.56
C PRO A 52 6.51 -5.89 -6.58
N HIS A 53 5.33 -5.40 -6.91
CA HIS A 53 4.08 -6.15 -6.98
C HIS A 53 3.20 -5.61 -8.09
N ARG A 54 2.11 -6.31 -8.38
CA ARG A 54 1.04 -5.84 -9.25
C ARG A 54 -0.32 -6.13 -8.59
N HIS A 55 -1.28 -5.26 -8.86
CA HIS A 55 -2.69 -5.50 -8.57
C HIS A 55 -3.40 -5.92 -9.85
N ASP A 56 -4.29 -6.91 -9.77
CA ASP A 56 -5.07 -7.38 -10.91
C ASP A 56 -6.32 -6.51 -11.16
N ARG A 57 -6.80 -5.80 -10.13
CA ARG A 57 -8.07 -5.06 -10.19
C ARG A 57 -7.93 -3.58 -9.91
N GLU A 58 -6.99 -3.17 -9.09
CA GLU A 58 -6.86 -1.80 -8.60
C GLU A 58 -5.72 -1.04 -9.30
N ASP A 59 -5.99 0.20 -9.70
CA ASP A 59 -4.95 1.18 -9.94
C ASP A 59 -4.53 1.77 -8.58
N GLU A 60 -3.24 2.07 -8.40
CA GLU A 60 -2.69 2.61 -7.15
C GLU A 60 -2.06 3.99 -7.39
N THR A 61 -2.42 4.99 -6.60
CA THR A 61 -1.88 6.35 -6.72
C THR A 61 -1.25 6.79 -5.41
N PHE A 62 0.00 7.21 -5.47
CA PHE A 62 0.77 7.72 -4.33
C PHE A 62 0.90 9.24 -4.41
N TYR A 63 0.67 9.93 -3.30
CA TYR A 63 1.00 11.35 -3.11
C TYR A 63 1.96 11.47 -1.93
N VAL A 64 3.20 11.88 -2.17
CA VAL A 64 4.22 11.99 -1.11
C VAL A 64 3.96 13.22 -0.25
N LEU A 65 3.84 13.01 1.06
CA LEU A 65 3.64 14.06 2.06
C LEU A 65 4.96 14.48 2.70
N GLU A 66 5.84 13.53 2.98
CA GLU A 66 7.06 13.73 3.77
C GLU A 66 8.12 12.67 3.40
N GLY A 67 9.40 13.03 3.50
CA GLY A 67 10.51 12.12 3.23
C GLY A 67 10.81 11.93 1.75
N SER A 68 11.54 10.85 1.41
CA SER A 68 11.97 10.54 0.05
C SER A 68 11.77 9.06 -0.25
N TYR A 69 11.05 8.76 -1.32
CA TYR A 69 10.80 7.41 -1.79
C TYR A 69 11.52 7.16 -3.11
N GLU A 70 12.18 6.02 -3.24
CA GLU A 70 12.44 5.43 -4.56
C GLU A 70 11.22 4.59 -4.94
N ILE A 71 10.54 4.95 -6.02
CA ILE A 71 9.33 4.29 -6.50
C ILE A 71 9.65 3.65 -7.84
N ARG A 72 9.42 2.33 -7.93
CA ARG A 72 9.45 1.59 -9.19
C ARG A 72 8.09 1.68 -9.87
N LEU A 73 8.08 2.00 -11.15
CA LEU A 73 6.88 1.98 -12.01
C LEU A 73 7.23 1.33 -13.35
N GLY A 74 6.76 0.11 -13.56
CA GLY A 74 7.21 -0.75 -14.64
C GLY A 74 8.71 -1.05 -14.51
N ASP A 75 9.47 -0.59 -15.50
CA ASP A 75 10.93 -0.73 -15.54
C ASP A 75 11.68 0.52 -15.05
N ASP A 76 10.95 1.62 -14.81
CA ASP A 76 11.53 2.90 -14.41
C ASP A 76 11.61 3.02 -12.89
N LEU A 77 12.64 3.75 -12.43
CA LEU A 77 12.83 4.15 -11.04
C LEU A 77 12.75 5.67 -10.91
N HIS A 78 11.99 6.13 -9.93
CA HIS A 78 11.78 7.54 -9.67
C HIS A 78 12.08 7.86 -8.21
N VAL A 79 12.86 8.92 -7.95
CA VAL A 79 12.95 9.48 -6.61
C VAL A 79 11.85 10.52 -6.44
N ALA A 80 10.96 10.29 -5.48
CA ALA A 80 9.77 11.09 -5.21
C ALA A 80 9.84 11.70 -3.80
N GLY A 81 9.93 13.03 -3.74
CA GLY A 81 9.82 13.82 -2.52
C GLY A 81 8.44 14.47 -2.35
N PRO A 82 8.23 15.29 -1.31
CA PRO A 82 6.93 15.88 -1.00
C PRO A 82 6.32 16.65 -2.18
N GLY A 83 5.02 16.46 -2.40
CA GLY A 83 4.29 17.06 -3.53
C GLY A 83 4.37 16.27 -4.84
N THR A 84 5.08 15.15 -4.87
CA THR A 84 5.14 14.26 -6.03
C THR A 84 3.95 13.31 -6.05
N VAL A 85 3.35 13.12 -7.24
CA VAL A 85 2.32 12.12 -7.51
C VAL A 85 2.88 11.03 -8.41
N VAL A 86 2.64 9.77 -8.04
CA VAL A 86 2.93 8.61 -8.90
C VAL A 86 1.65 7.81 -9.05
N HIS A 87 1.27 7.49 -10.28
CA HIS A 87 0.10 6.68 -10.59
C HIS A 87 0.55 5.39 -11.28
N GLY A 88 0.31 4.25 -10.62
CA GLY A 88 0.53 2.92 -11.12
C GLY A 88 -0.78 2.28 -11.56
N PRO A 89 -1.06 2.19 -12.88
CA PRO A 89 -2.22 1.46 -13.36
C PRO A 89 -2.15 -0.01 -12.93
N ARG A 90 -3.32 -0.64 -12.76
CA ARG A 90 -3.46 -2.08 -12.57
C ARG A 90 -2.63 -2.83 -13.60
N THR A 91 -2.15 -4.02 -13.24
CA THR A 91 -1.24 -4.87 -14.02
C THR A 91 0.16 -4.31 -14.28
N VAL A 92 0.41 -3.00 -14.10
CA VAL A 92 1.76 -2.42 -14.18
C VAL A 92 2.49 -2.69 -12.87
N PRO A 93 3.64 -3.39 -12.90
CA PRO A 93 4.48 -3.58 -11.72
C PRO A 93 4.84 -2.27 -11.03
N HIS A 94 4.72 -2.21 -9.71
CA HIS A 94 5.22 -1.09 -8.92
C HIS A 94 5.63 -1.54 -7.52
N GLY A 95 6.40 -0.69 -6.85
CA GLY A 95 6.84 -0.88 -5.48
C GLY A 95 7.57 0.37 -5.03
N PHE A 96 7.85 0.50 -3.74
CA PHE A 96 8.58 1.64 -3.25
C PHE A 96 9.49 1.27 -2.10
N ARG A 97 10.50 2.12 -1.89
CA ARG A 97 11.41 2.06 -0.76
C ARG A 97 11.59 3.45 -0.19
N ASN A 98 11.50 3.61 1.12
CA ASN A 98 11.99 4.85 1.75
C ASN A 98 13.52 4.86 1.70
N VAL A 99 14.10 5.79 0.94
CA VAL A 99 15.55 5.94 0.75
C VAL A 99 16.17 7.01 1.65
N GLY A 100 15.36 7.68 2.47
CA GLY A 100 15.82 8.62 3.49
C GLY A 100 16.28 7.93 4.79
N ASP A 101 16.74 8.76 5.73
CA ASP A 101 17.21 8.37 7.07
C ASP A 101 16.16 8.58 8.18
N ALA A 102 15.01 9.15 7.85
CA ALA A 102 13.85 9.34 8.72
C ALA A 102 12.58 8.67 8.15
N PRO A 103 11.53 8.42 8.96
CA PRO A 103 10.25 7.95 8.45
C PRO A 103 9.68 8.86 7.36
N ALA A 104 9.18 8.28 6.29
CA ALA A 104 8.55 8.98 5.18
C ALA A 104 7.04 8.74 5.19
N ARG A 105 6.25 9.65 4.60
CA ARG A 105 4.78 9.57 4.58
C ARG A 105 4.20 9.83 3.20
N MET A 106 3.15 9.10 2.86
CA MET A 106 2.40 9.31 1.62
C MET A 106 0.91 8.99 1.82
N LEU A 107 0.06 9.57 0.98
CA LEU A 107 -1.29 9.05 0.77
C LEU A 107 -1.24 8.01 -0.34
N CYS A 108 -2.02 6.95 -0.18
CA CYS A 108 -2.28 5.97 -1.23
C CYS A 108 -3.79 5.90 -1.51
N VAL A 109 -4.14 5.93 -2.78
CA VAL A 109 -5.48 5.70 -3.29
C VAL A 109 -5.51 4.44 -4.13
N ALA A 110 -6.37 3.49 -3.77
CA ALA A 110 -6.66 2.31 -4.60
C ALA A 110 -8.01 2.49 -5.32
N THR A 111 -8.04 2.27 -6.63
CA THR A 111 -9.23 2.46 -7.48
C THR A 111 -9.48 1.25 -8.40
N PRO A 112 -10.63 0.55 -8.32
CA PRO A 112 -11.72 0.75 -7.36
C PRO A 112 -11.28 0.44 -5.92
N GLY A 113 -12.13 0.77 -4.95
CA GLY A 113 -11.88 0.41 -3.55
C GLY A 113 -11.91 -1.10 -3.34
N GLY A 114 -11.22 -1.57 -2.31
CA GLY A 114 -11.25 -2.97 -1.88
C GLY A 114 -9.89 -3.55 -1.52
N ALA A 115 -8.79 -2.96 -2.02
CA ALA A 115 -7.43 -3.35 -1.66
C ALA A 115 -7.16 -3.22 -0.15
N GLU A 116 -7.82 -2.25 0.53
CA GLU A 116 -7.68 -2.02 1.97
C GLU A 116 -8.02 -3.25 2.82
N ARG A 117 -8.89 -4.15 2.34
CA ARG A 117 -9.26 -5.38 3.07
C ARG A 117 -8.08 -6.34 3.21
N MET A 118 -7.20 -6.39 2.22
CA MET A 118 -5.96 -7.16 2.32
C MET A 118 -5.08 -6.63 3.45
N PHE A 119 -4.97 -5.31 3.56
CA PHE A 119 -4.20 -4.64 4.59
C PHE A 119 -4.83 -4.77 5.99
N GLU A 120 -6.17 -4.83 6.08
CA GLU A 120 -6.88 -5.13 7.33
C GLU A 120 -6.55 -6.56 7.81
N GLU A 121 -6.68 -7.57 6.95
CA GLU A 121 -6.29 -8.96 7.26
C GLU A 121 -4.78 -9.09 7.58
N LEU A 122 -3.93 -8.31 6.90
CA LEU A 122 -2.50 -8.29 7.15
C LEU A 122 -2.18 -7.70 8.53
N ALA A 123 -2.90 -6.65 8.94
CA ALA A 123 -2.76 -6.07 10.27
C ALA A 123 -3.15 -7.05 11.39
N GLU A 124 -4.21 -7.83 11.18
CA GLU A 124 -4.61 -8.91 12.09
C GLU A 124 -3.53 -9.99 12.19
N LEU A 125 -2.99 -10.41 11.04
CA LEU A 125 -1.92 -11.41 10.98
C LEU A 125 -0.66 -10.94 11.72
N VAL A 126 -0.23 -9.70 11.54
CA VAL A 126 0.92 -9.11 12.24
C VAL A 126 0.67 -8.94 13.74
N SER A 127 -0.56 -8.60 14.12
CA SER A 127 -0.91 -8.44 15.54
C SER A 127 -0.84 -9.76 16.31
N ALA A 128 -0.99 -10.89 15.62
CA ALA A 128 -0.81 -12.23 16.19
C ALA A 128 0.67 -12.66 16.31
N GLY A 129 1.61 -11.91 15.74
CA GLY A 129 3.05 -12.18 15.74
C GLY A 129 3.70 -11.93 14.37
N PRO A 130 5.02 -12.10 14.24
CA PRO A 130 5.70 -11.99 12.95
C PRO A 130 5.07 -12.95 11.92
N PRO A 131 4.56 -12.44 10.78
CA PRO A 131 3.85 -13.28 9.83
C PRO A 131 4.83 -14.15 9.06
N ASP A 132 4.43 -15.40 8.80
CA ASP A 132 5.13 -16.26 7.85
C ASP A 132 5.01 -15.70 6.43
N ARG A 133 6.10 -15.78 5.66
CA ARG A 133 6.16 -15.22 4.31
C ARG A 133 5.10 -15.82 3.39
N ASP A 134 4.91 -17.13 3.41
CA ASP A 134 3.99 -17.81 2.51
C ASP A 134 2.54 -17.44 2.84
N ARG A 135 2.24 -17.22 4.13
CA ARG A 135 0.95 -16.67 4.56
C ARG A 135 0.67 -15.27 4.01
N VAL A 136 1.68 -14.39 3.97
CA VAL A 136 1.54 -13.06 3.39
C VAL A 136 1.32 -13.15 1.88
N LEU A 137 2.02 -14.06 1.19
CA LEU A 137 1.85 -14.28 -0.26
C LEU A 137 0.47 -14.84 -0.59
N GLU A 138 -0.01 -15.83 0.16
CA GLU A 138 -1.37 -16.37 0.01
C GLU A 138 -2.43 -15.29 0.25
N LEU A 139 -2.26 -14.49 1.31
CA LEU A 139 -3.17 -13.38 1.62
C LEU A 139 -3.24 -12.40 0.45
N ALA A 140 -2.08 -11.93 -0.03
CA ALA A 140 -1.99 -11.03 -1.17
C ALA A 140 -2.69 -11.60 -2.42
N ALA A 141 -2.42 -12.87 -2.75
CA ALA A 141 -2.98 -13.53 -3.92
C ALA A 141 -4.52 -13.64 -3.86
N ARG A 142 -5.10 -13.92 -2.68
CA ARG A 142 -6.58 -13.93 -2.50
C ARG A 142 -7.22 -12.58 -2.81
N HIS A 143 -6.46 -11.50 -2.63
CA HIS A 143 -6.91 -10.13 -2.90
C HIS A 143 -6.45 -9.59 -4.26
N GLY A 144 -5.92 -10.44 -5.15
CA GLY A 144 -5.50 -10.04 -6.49
C GLY A 144 -4.19 -9.25 -6.52
N LEU A 145 -3.36 -9.35 -5.48
CA LEU A 145 -2.02 -8.78 -5.43
C LEU A 145 -0.98 -9.89 -5.63
N SER A 146 -0.09 -9.71 -6.61
CA SER A 146 1.02 -10.62 -6.87
C SER A 146 2.36 -9.92 -6.65
N TYR A 147 3.15 -10.39 -5.68
CA TYR A 147 4.54 -9.93 -5.53
C TYR A 147 5.44 -10.52 -6.62
N LEU A 148 6.29 -9.68 -7.19
CA LEU A 148 7.25 -10.02 -8.23
C LEU A 148 8.62 -10.27 -7.59
N LEU A 149 8.65 -11.25 -6.70
CA LEU A 149 9.88 -11.63 -6.01
C LEU A 149 10.80 -12.35 -7.00
N PRO A 150 12.13 -12.16 -6.92
CA PRO A 150 13.05 -12.97 -7.68
C PRO A 150 12.73 -14.44 -7.40
N SER A 151 12.66 -15.26 -8.45
CA SER A 151 12.60 -16.71 -8.27
C SER A 151 13.75 -17.10 -7.35
N THR A 152 13.47 -17.85 -6.28
CA THR A 152 14.52 -18.50 -5.47
C THR A 152 15.16 -19.57 -6.35
N GLY A 153 16.04 -19.14 -7.26
CA GLY A 153 16.91 -20.01 -8.01
C GLY A 153 17.81 -20.67 -6.99
N GLY A 154 17.57 -21.96 -6.74
CA GLY A 154 18.52 -22.80 -6.03
C GLY A 154 19.87 -22.64 -6.69
N ALA A 155 20.88 -22.37 -5.87
CA ALA A 155 22.27 -22.53 -6.28
C ALA A 155 22.40 -23.91 -6.95
N ARG A 156 22.83 -23.89 -8.21
CA ARG A 156 23.62 -25.00 -8.76
C ARG A 156 25.07 -24.65 -8.54
#